data_AF-A0A1S2M7Q5-F1
#
_entry.id   AF-A0A1S2M7Q5-F1
#
_cell.length_a   1.000
_cell.length_b   1.000
_cell.length_c   1.000
_cell.angle_alpha   90.00
_cell.angle_beta   90.00
_cell.angle_gamma   90.00
#
_symmetry.space_group_name_H-M   'P 1'
#
loop_
_entity.id
_entity.type
_entity.pdbx_description
1 polymer ?
#
loop_
_entity_poly.entity_id
_entity_poly.type
_entity_poly.pdbx_seq_one_letter_code
_entity_poly.pdbx_strand_id
1 'polypeptide(L)'
;MRIKFLLILFSLLFLIIGGCTNETDIYNEVNNENEELQESIYKNPPNVTISNGVEEVNGVLGLYSWTYCCKNGKTTGIEASSDAPPNLVQNKEPLKVTSGSAISIDFETTPIRYEVKTWDENNDVTGTFMK
;
A
#
# COMPACT_ATOMS: atom_id res chain seq x y z
N MET A 1 -29.99 -38.42 -31.04
CA MET A 1 -29.51 -38.22 -29.65
C MET A 1 -28.39 -37.18 -29.51
N ARG A 2 -27.75 -36.69 -30.59
CA ARG A 2 -26.60 -35.76 -30.52
C ARG A 2 -26.95 -34.26 -30.55
N ILE A 3 -28.09 -33.88 -31.10
CA ILE A 3 -28.50 -32.45 -31.19
C ILE A 3 -29.04 -31.91 -29.86
N LYS A 4 -29.72 -32.75 -29.06
CA LYS A 4 -30.16 -32.40 -27.71
C LYS A 4 -28.97 -32.17 -26.76
N PHE A 5 -27.90 -32.95 -26.93
CA PHE A 5 -26.66 -32.78 -26.16
C PHE A 5 -25.91 -31.50 -26.54
N LEU A 6 -25.90 -31.13 -27.82
CA LEU A 6 -25.36 -29.87 -28.32
C LEU A 6 -26.11 -28.63 -27.80
N LEU A 7 -27.44 -28.70 -27.69
CA LEU A 7 -28.25 -27.60 -27.14
C LEU A 7 -28.05 -27.44 -25.61
N ILE A 8 -27.85 -28.55 -24.89
CA ILE A 8 -27.51 -28.51 -23.45
C ILE A 8 -26.11 -27.91 -23.23
N LEU A 9 -25.15 -28.28 -24.08
CA LEU A 9 -23.78 -27.73 -24.02
C LEU A 9 -23.75 -26.22 -24.33
N PHE A 10 -24.57 -25.76 -25.27
CA PHE A 10 -24.67 -24.34 -25.63
C PHE A 10 -25.37 -23.51 -24.55
N SER A 11 -26.35 -24.10 -23.84
CA SER A 11 -27.02 -23.48 -22.69
C SER A 11 -26.09 -23.25 -21.50
N LEU A 12 -25.16 -24.18 -21.23
CA LEU A 12 -24.18 -24.02 -20.15
C LEU A 12 -23.18 -22.87 -20.38
N LEU A 13 -22.94 -22.48 -21.64
CA LEU A 13 -21.96 -21.45 -21.98
C LEU A 13 -22.42 -20.02 -21.67
N PHE A 14 -23.71 -19.79 -21.44
CA PHE A 14 -24.28 -18.45 -21.18
C PHE A 14 -24.31 -18.05 -19.70
N LEU A 15 -23.94 -18.94 -18.77
CA LEU A 15 -23.99 -18.67 -17.33
C LEU A 15 -22.78 -17.90 -16.77
N ILE A 16 -21.80 -17.53 -17.61
CA ILE A 16 -20.54 -16.90 -17.17
C ILE A 16 -20.52 -15.37 -17.30
N ILE A 17 -21.62 -14.74 -17.75
CA ILE A 17 -21.70 -13.28 -17.86
C ILE A 17 -22.46 -12.71 -16.65
N GLY A 18 -21.99 -13.06 -15.45
CA GLY A 18 -22.32 -12.35 -14.22
C GLY A 18 -21.34 -11.20 -14.05
N GLY A 19 -21.65 -10.04 -14.62
CA GLY A 19 -20.88 -8.82 -14.38
C GLY A 19 -21.07 -8.40 -12.92
N CYS A 20 -19.97 -8.26 -12.18
CA CYS A 20 -19.98 -7.48 -10.94
C CYS A 20 -20.46 -6.07 -11.29
N THR A 21 -21.60 -5.69 -10.73
CA THR A 21 -21.99 -4.29 -10.71
C THR A 21 -21.03 -3.64 -9.73
N ASN A 22 -20.09 -2.84 -10.22
CA ASN A 22 -19.38 -1.94 -9.34
C ASN A 22 -20.45 -0.94 -8.87
N GLU A 23 -20.89 -1.06 -7.61
CA GLU A 23 -21.58 0.02 -6.94
C GLU A 23 -20.67 1.25 -7.08
N THR A 24 -21.13 2.20 -7.89
CA THR A 24 -20.50 3.50 -7.96
C THR A 24 -20.95 4.19 -6.69
N ASP A 25 -20.07 4.22 -5.70
CA ASP A 25 -20.27 5.04 -4.51
C ASP A 25 -20.62 6.45 -4.98
N ILE A 26 -21.83 6.87 -4.62
CA ILE A 26 -22.32 8.23 -4.82
C ILE A 26 -21.40 9.13 -3.98
N TYR A 27 -20.45 9.79 -4.63
CA TYR A 27 -19.78 10.93 -4.03
C TYR A 27 -20.86 12.00 -3.83
N ASN A 28 -21.20 12.25 -2.57
CA ASN A 28 -21.95 13.43 -2.17
C ASN A 28 -21.25 14.64 -2.76
N GLU A 29 -21.97 15.35 -3.63
CA GLU A 29 -21.63 16.69 -4.10
C GLU A 29 -21.59 17.61 -2.87
N VAL A 30 -20.40 17.74 -2.26
CA VAL A 30 -20.14 18.80 -1.30
C VAL A 30 -19.89 20.05 -2.12
N ASN A 31 -20.94 20.86 -2.24
CA ASN A 31 -20.83 22.26 -2.62
C ASN A 31 -19.81 22.94 -1.68
N ASN A 32 -18.61 23.17 -2.18
CA ASN A 32 -17.72 24.17 -1.61
C ASN A 32 -17.09 24.96 -2.75
N GLU A 33 -17.57 26.18 -2.87
CA GLU A 33 -17.08 27.20 -3.78
C GLU A 33 -15.64 27.54 -3.38
N ASN A 34 -14.71 27.37 -4.34
CA ASN A 34 -13.37 27.97 -4.38
C ASN A 34 -12.28 27.44 -3.42
N GLU A 35 -12.10 26.13 -3.30
CA GLU A 35 -10.76 25.60 -2.99
C GLU A 35 -10.00 25.37 -4.30
N GLU A 36 -9.06 26.26 -4.61
CA GLU A 36 -8.09 26.04 -5.68
C GLU A 36 -7.29 24.78 -5.33
N LEU A 37 -7.63 23.64 -5.94
CA LEU A 37 -7.06 22.33 -5.60
C LEU A 37 -5.55 22.36 -5.89
N GLN A 38 -4.74 22.63 -4.87
CA GLN A 38 -3.29 22.73 -5.03
C GLN A 38 -2.71 21.37 -5.42
N GLU A 39 -1.83 21.36 -6.42
CA GLU A 39 -1.09 20.17 -6.81
C GLU A 39 -0.30 19.64 -5.60
N SER A 40 -0.43 18.34 -5.34
CA SER A 40 0.43 17.70 -4.34
C SER A 40 1.87 17.68 -4.83
N ILE A 41 2.78 18.20 -3.99
CA ILE A 41 4.23 18.11 -4.21
C ILE A 41 4.70 16.64 -4.13
N TYR A 42 3.99 15.80 -3.36
CA TYR A 42 4.34 14.41 -3.10
C TYR A 42 3.62 13.45 -4.03
N LYS A 43 4.25 13.16 -5.18
CA LYS A 43 3.72 12.22 -6.19
C LYS A 43 4.03 10.76 -5.88
N ASN A 44 4.98 10.51 -4.97
CA ASN A 44 5.37 9.19 -4.49
C ASN A 44 5.29 9.16 -2.96
N PRO A 45 5.16 7.98 -2.35
CA PRO A 45 5.33 7.83 -0.91
C PRO A 45 6.68 8.39 -0.44
N PRO A 46 6.74 9.05 0.73
CA PRO A 46 8.00 9.54 1.28
C PRO A 46 8.94 8.38 1.63
N ASN A 47 10.24 8.58 1.43
CA ASN A 47 11.22 7.60 1.87
C ASN A 47 11.36 7.60 3.40
N VAL A 48 11.79 6.45 3.93
CA VAL A 48 12.11 6.28 5.35
C VAL A 48 13.52 5.72 5.46
N THR A 49 14.28 6.31 6.37
CA THR A 49 15.64 5.91 6.69
C THR A 49 15.68 5.40 8.12
N ILE A 50 16.47 4.36 8.38
CA ILE A 50 16.71 3.80 9.70
C ILE A 50 18.21 3.85 10.01
N SER A 51 18.59 4.35 11.18
CA SER A 51 19.99 4.37 11.60
C SER A 51 20.20 3.94 13.05
N ASN A 52 21.39 3.41 13.33
CA ASN A 52 21.88 3.14 14.70
C ASN A 52 22.88 4.20 15.17
N GLY A 53 23.00 5.32 14.45
CA GLY A 53 23.97 6.40 14.70
C GLY A 53 25.37 6.21 14.08
N VAL A 54 25.68 5.01 13.57
CA VAL A 54 26.95 4.70 12.88
C VAL A 54 26.71 4.27 11.44
N GLU A 55 25.71 3.41 11.26
CA GLU A 55 25.29 2.85 9.98
C GLU A 55 23.83 3.25 9.72
N GLU A 56 23.51 3.37 8.43
CA GLU A 56 22.20 3.78 7.94
C GLU A 56 21.72 2.79 6.87
N VAL A 57 20.43 2.47 6.90
CA VAL A 57 19.77 1.67 5.87
C VAL A 57 18.51 2.39 5.38
N ASN A 58 18.32 2.37 4.07
CA ASN A 58 17.09 2.85 3.45
C ASN A 58 15.98 1.80 3.63
N GLY A 59 14.80 2.27 4.02
CA GLY A 59 13.58 1.46 4.06
C GLY A 59 13.21 0.95 2.68
N VAL A 60 12.59 -0.22 2.64
CA VAL A 60 12.03 -0.82 1.43
C VAL A 60 10.51 -0.65 1.47
N LEU A 61 9.93 -0.10 0.40
CA LEU A 61 8.48 0.01 0.29
C LEU A 61 7.85 -1.38 0.16
N GLY A 62 6.99 -1.72 1.14
CA GLY A 62 6.16 -2.92 1.11
C GLY A 62 4.81 -2.67 0.42
N LEU A 63 3.75 -3.34 0.89
CA LEU A 63 2.37 -3.11 0.48
C LEU A 63 1.98 -1.67 0.82
N TYR A 64 1.55 -0.90 -0.17
CA TYR A 64 1.10 0.47 0.04
C TYR A 64 -0.05 0.88 -0.89
N SER A 65 -0.81 1.88 -0.42
CA SER A 65 -1.70 2.69 -1.22
C SER A 65 -1.29 4.15 -1.08
N TRP A 66 -1.16 4.86 -2.19
CA TRP A 66 -0.77 6.26 -2.24
C TRP A 66 -1.73 7.05 -3.10
N THR A 67 -2.11 8.24 -2.66
CA THR A 67 -3.07 9.08 -3.37
C THR A 67 -2.58 10.53 -3.37
N TYR A 68 -2.62 11.19 -4.52
CA TYR A 68 -2.21 12.60 -4.65
C TYR A 68 -3.05 13.37 -5.68
N CYS A 69 -3.21 14.68 -5.45
CA CYS A 69 -3.89 15.58 -6.37
C CYS A 69 -2.95 16.07 -7.48
N CYS A 70 -3.42 15.97 -8.73
CA CYS A 70 -2.76 16.48 -9.92
C CYS A 70 -3.11 17.95 -10.19
N LYS A 71 -2.30 18.62 -11.03
CA LYS A 71 -2.51 20.02 -11.46
C LYS A 71 -3.90 20.33 -12.04
N ASN A 72 -4.57 19.33 -12.60
CA ASN A 72 -5.89 19.47 -13.21
C ASN A 72 -7.04 19.24 -12.20
N GLY A 73 -6.73 19.18 -10.91
CA GLY A 73 -7.70 18.87 -9.86
C GLY A 73 -8.11 17.40 -9.78
N LYS A 74 -7.53 16.52 -10.62
CA LYS A 74 -7.82 15.08 -10.57
C LYS A 74 -6.94 14.38 -9.54
N THR A 75 -7.52 13.44 -8.82
CA THR A 75 -6.79 12.54 -7.93
C THR A 75 -6.21 11.34 -8.68
N THR A 76 -4.95 11.03 -8.41
CA THR A 76 -4.28 9.79 -8.85
C THR A 76 -4.05 8.89 -7.65
N GLY A 77 -4.49 7.63 -7.75
CA GLY A 77 -4.20 6.58 -6.78
C GLY A 77 -3.18 5.57 -7.33
N ILE A 78 -2.32 5.07 -6.46
CA ILE A 78 -1.34 4.00 -6.73
C ILE A 78 -1.54 2.93 -5.68
N GLU A 79 -1.64 1.68 -6.10
CA GLU A 79 -1.67 0.51 -5.22
C GLU A 79 -0.54 -0.42 -5.62
N ALA A 80 0.22 -0.89 -4.63
CA ALA A 80 1.31 -1.82 -4.84
C ALA A 80 1.27 -2.91 -3.79
N SER A 81 1.38 -4.17 -4.23
CA SER A 81 1.42 -5.34 -3.36
C SER A 81 2.86 -5.77 -3.07
N SER A 82 3.08 -6.37 -1.90
CA SER A 82 4.37 -6.98 -1.52
C SER A 82 4.15 -8.20 -0.62
N ASP A 83 5.22 -8.98 -0.45
CA ASP A 83 5.30 -10.00 0.60
C ASP A 83 5.39 -9.36 2.01
N ALA A 84 5.31 -10.21 3.03
CA ALA A 84 5.53 -9.82 4.43
C ALA A 84 6.92 -9.19 4.65
N PRO A 85 7.08 -8.30 5.64
CA PRO A 85 8.32 -7.53 5.82
C PRO A 85 9.61 -8.37 5.92
N PRO A 86 9.66 -9.50 6.66
CA PRO A 86 10.86 -10.34 6.68
C PRO A 86 11.25 -10.87 5.30
N ASN A 87 10.28 -11.31 4.50
CA ASN A 87 10.50 -11.81 3.13
C ASN A 87 10.95 -10.69 2.18
N LEU A 88 10.46 -9.45 2.39
CA LEU A 88 10.81 -8.28 1.58
C LEU A 88 12.30 -7.91 1.68
N VAL A 89 12.91 -8.15 2.84
CA VAL A 89 14.31 -7.78 3.13
C VAL A 89 15.26 -8.97 3.27
N GLN A 90 14.83 -10.20 2.94
CA GLN A 90 15.61 -11.43 3.13
C GLN A 90 16.99 -11.43 2.43
N ASN A 91 17.15 -10.65 1.35
CA ASN A 91 18.37 -10.53 0.57
C ASN A 91 19.17 -9.25 0.89
N LYS A 92 18.84 -8.57 1.99
CA LYS A 92 19.53 -7.36 2.46
C LYS A 92 20.41 -7.72 3.65
N GLU A 93 21.61 -7.14 3.67
CA GLU A 93 22.46 -7.18 4.86
C GLU A 93 21.73 -6.48 6.03
N PRO A 94 21.57 -7.16 7.19
CA PRO A 94 20.89 -6.56 8.33
C PRO A 94 21.78 -5.53 9.02
N LEU A 95 21.16 -4.44 9.47
CA LEU A 95 21.81 -3.46 10.35
C LEU A 95 22.14 -4.14 11.69
N LYS A 96 23.42 -4.22 12.04
CA LYS A 96 23.85 -4.84 13.30
C LYS A 96 23.62 -3.86 14.45
N VAL A 97 22.91 -4.32 15.48
CA VAL A 97 22.54 -3.51 16.65
C VAL A 97 22.84 -4.28 17.93
N THR A 98 23.20 -3.58 19.00
CA THR A 98 23.33 -4.19 20.33
C THR A 98 22.07 -3.95 21.15
N SER A 99 21.75 -4.85 22.08
CA SER A 99 20.57 -4.68 22.94
C SER A 99 20.61 -3.34 23.68
N GLY A 100 19.50 -2.61 23.67
CA GLY A 100 19.39 -1.27 24.26
C GLY A 100 19.94 -0.13 23.39
N SER A 101 20.47 -0.41 22.19
CA SER A 101 20.84 0.64 21.23
C SER A 101 19.60 1.42 20.81
N ALA A 102 19.72 2.75 20.78
CA ALA A 102 18.70 3.60 20.19
C ALA A 102 18.71 3.46 18.67
N ILE A 103 17.53 3.34 18.09
CA ILE A 103 17.32 3.34 16.64
C ILE A 103 16.58 4.62 16.27
N SER A 104 17.09 5.33 15.28
CA SER A 104 16.44 6.52 14.72
C SER A 104 15.68 6.14 13.46
N ILE A 105 14.49 6.71 13.31
CA ILE A 105 13.65 6.56 12.12
C ILE A 105 13.41 7.96 11.58
N ASP A 106 13.98 8.22 10.42
CA ASP A 106 13.95 9.52 9.76
C ASP A 106 13.03 9.44 8.54
N PHE A 107 12.00 10.27 8.52
CA PHE A 107 11.04 10.36 7.43
C PHE A 107 11.41 11.53 6.52
N GLU A 108 11.47 11.32 5.20
CA GLU A 108 11.66 12.39 4.21
C GLU A 108 10.61 13.50 4.39
N THR A 109 9.38 13.11 4.71
CA THR A 109 8.30 14.01 5.10
C THR A 109 7.65 13.45 6.36
N THR A 110 7.67 14.23 7.44
CA THR A 110 7.16 13.78 8.74
C THR A 110 5.67 13.45 8.66
N PRO A 111 5.26 12.22 9.00
CA PRO A 111 3.86 11.86 9.01
C PRO A 111 3.14 12.47 10.21
N ILE A 112 1.82 12.66 10.08
CA ILE A 112 0.96 13.11 11.19
C ILE A 112 0.87 12.03 12.28
N ARG A 113 0.94 10.75 11.88
CA ARG A 113 0.86 9.57 12.73
C ARG A 113 1.65 8.43 12.12
N TYR A 114 2.29 7.61 12.94
CA TYR A 114 2.91 6.39 12.45
C TYR A 114 2.93 5.28 13.50
N GLU A 115 3.02 4.05 13.00
CA GLU A 115 3.16 2.84 13.79
C GLU A 115 4.41 2.10 13.33
N VAL A 116 5.20 1.62 14.29
CA VAL A 116 6.36 0.76 14.06
C VAL A 116 6.04 -0.61 14.64
N LYS A 117 6.15 -1.63 13.80
CA LYS A 117 6.02 -3.03 14.20
C LYS A 117 7.36 -3.73 14.05
N THR A 118 7.56 -4.75 14.87
CA THR A 118 8.71 -5.67 14.75
C THR A 118 8.19 -7.06 14.44
N TRP A 119 8.96 -7.83 13.68
CA TRP A 119 8.60 -9.18 13.26
C TRP A 119 9.70 -10.17 13.65
N ASP A 120 9.33 -11.42 13.89
CA ASP A 120 10.27 -12.54 13.98
C ASP A 120 10.44 -13.28 12.64
N GLU A 121 11.25 -14.34 12.67
CA GLU A 121 11.56 -15.20 11.53
C GLU A 121 10.35 -15.97 10.97
N ASN A 122 9.26 -16.10 11.74
CA ASN A 122 8.03 -16.76 11.31
C ASN A 122 7.02 -15.78 10.71
N ASN A 123 7.39 -14.50 10.56
CA ASN A 123 6.52 -13.39 10.18
C ASN A 123 5.49 -12.99 11.24
N ASP A 124 5.69 -13.39 12.50
CA ASP A 124 4.80 -12.99 13.59
C ASP A 124 5.22 -11.61 14.14
N VAL A 125 4.24 -10.77 14.45
CA VAL A 125 4.48 -9.46 15.04
C VAL A 125 4.89 -9.63 16.50
N THR A 126 6.08 -9.16 16.86
CA THR A 126 6.66 -9.26 18.21
C THR A 126 6.56 -7.99 19.03
N GLY A 127 6.21 -6.86 18.40
CA GLY A 127 6.17 -5.56 19.06
C GLY A 127 5.43 -4.52 18.23
N THR A 128 4.88 -3.50 18.90
CA THR A 128 4.18 -2.39 18.27
C THR A 128 4.38 -1.11 19.07
N PHE A 129 4.75 -0.04 18.38
CA PHE A 129 4.97 1.30 18.93
C PHE A 129 4.20 2.31 18.09
N MET A 130 3.50 3.25 18.73
CA MET A 130 2.70 4.27 18.04
C MET A 130 3.16 5.67 18.42
N LYS A 131 3.14 6.59 17.46
CA LYS A 131 3.39 8.01 17.69
C LYS A 131 2.48 8.89 16.84
#